data_AF-A0A349YHF6-F1
#
_entry.id   AF-A0A349YHF6-F1
#
_cell.length_a   1.000
_cell.length_b   1.000
_cell.length_c   1.000
_cell.angle_alpha   90.00
_cell.angle_beta   90.00
_cell.angle_gamma   90.00
#
_symmetry.space_group_name_H-M   'P 1'
#
loop_
_entity.id
_entity.type
_entity.pdbx_description
1 polymer ?
#
loop_
_entity_poly.entity_id
_entity_poly.type
_entity_poly.pdbx_seq_one_letter_code
_entity_poly.pdbx_strand_id
1 'polypeptide(L)'
;MPAFFTHYAFCVKNYRSLKDSSLKKMIKEHKNAYALGAIGPDIFFYYMPDLRLKDRSPGSMMHEKRTNLFFENILKRAEIMPRKKQKIAYAYIAGFIGHYELDVHCHPFVYEETDSEIPTLKMAQ
;
A
#
# COMPACT_ATOMS: atom_id res chain seq x y z
N MET A 1 9.06 -1.65 -11.88
CA MET A 1 8.37 -2.86 -11.38
C MET A 1 6.97 -2.94 -11.96
N PRO A 2 6.39 -4.12 -12.19
CA PRO A 2 4.95 -4.29 -12.39
C PRO A 2 4.19 -4.07 -11.07
N ALA A 3 4.57 -3.05 -10.30
CA ALA A 3 4.17 -2.82 -8.91
C ALA A 3 2.65 -2.77 -8.82
N PHE A 4 2.02 -1.92 -9.63
CA PHE A 4 0.56 -1.76 -9.64
C PHE A 4 -0.20 -3.05 -9.91
N PHE A 5 0.20 -3.84 -10.92
CA PHE A 5 -0.54 -5.03 -11.31
C PHE A 5 -0.40 -6.15 -10.27
N THR A 6 0.78 -6.27 -9.65
CA THR A 6 1.06 -7.31 -8.64
C THR A 6 0.25 -7.06 -7.37
N HIS A 7 0.27 -5.82 -6.84
CA HIS A 7 -0.54 -5.47 -5.67
C HIS A 7 -2.04 -5.59 -5.94
N TYR A 8 -2.49 -5.17 -7.13
CA TYR A 8 -3.87 -5.32 -7.53
C TYR A 8 -4.30 -6.79 -7.60
N ALA A 9 -3.50 -7.66 -8.24
CA ALA A 9 -3.77 -9.08 -8.34
C ALA A 9 -3.82 -9.77 -6.96
N PHE A 10 -2.89 -9.40 -6.07
CA PHE A 10 -2.88 -9.85 -4.67
C PHE A 10 -4.16 -9.45 -3.94
N CYS A 11 -4.55 -8.18 -4.02
CA CYS A 11 -5.80 -7.68 -3.43
C CYS A 11 -7.04 -8.39 -4.00
N VAL A 12 -7.10 -8.66 -5.31
CA VAL A 12 -8.21 -9.42 -5.91
C VAL A 12 -8.27 -10.85 -5.35
N LYS A 13 -7.12 -11.51 -5.15
CA LYS A 13 -7.04 -12.84 -4.54
C LYS A 13 -7.53 -12.81 -3.09
N ASN A 14 -7.10 -11.82 -2.30
CA ASN A 14 -7.55 -11.64 -0.91
C ASN A 14 -9.05 -11.35 -0.83
N TYR A 15 -9.59 -10.47 -1.68
CA TYR A 15 -11.03 -10.23 -1.73
C TYR A 15 -11.84 -11.52 -1.99
N ARG A 16 -11.34 -12.40 -2.86
CA ARG A 16 -12.00 -13.69 -3.15
C ARG A 16 -11.96 -14.66 -1.98
N SER A 17 -10.92 -14.63 -1.14
CA SER A 17 -10.79 -15.49 0.04
C SER A 17 -11.55 -14.98 1.27
N LEU A 18 -11.95 -13.70 1.29
CA LEU A 18 -12.74 -13.14 2.39
C LEU A 18 -14.07 -13.91 2.58
N LYS A 19 -14.39 -14.22 3.83
CA LYS A 19 -15.74 -14.66 4.22
C LYS A 19 -16.75 -13.54 4.01
N ASP A 20 -18.02 -13.92 3.86
CA ASP A 20 -19.09 -12.94 3.72
C ASP A 20 -19.20 -12.07 4.98
N SER A 21 -18.91 -10.79 4.79
CA SER A 21 -18.73 -9.80 5.86
C SER A 21 -19.18 -8.43 5.38
N SER A 22 -19.36 -7.50 6.32
CA SER A 22 -19.66 -6.11 6.02
C SER A 22 -18.56 -5.48 5.13
N LEU A 23 -17.30 -5.77 5.43
CA LEU A 23 -16.15 -5.31 4.64
C LEU A 23 -16.18 -5.84 3.20
N LYS A 24 -16.40 -7.15 3.01
CA LYS A 24 -16.49 -7.75 1.67
C LYS A 24 -17.61 -7.10 0.84
N LYS A 25 -18.75 -6.77 1.46
CA LYS A 25 -19.83 -6.02 0.81
C LYS A 25 -19.40 -4.60 0.44
N MET A 26 -18.72 -3.87 1.32
CA MET A 26 -18.21 -2.52 1.04
C MET A 26 -17.18 -2.54 -0.12
N ILE A 27 -16.26 -3.50 -0.13
CA ILE A 27 -15.29 -3.66 -1.23
C ILE A 27 -16.01 -3.96 -2.54
N LYS A 28 -17.02 -4.84 -2.52
CA LYS A 28 -17.84 -5.16 -3.71
C LYS A 28 -18.58 -3.94 -4.25
N GLU A 29 -19.10 -3.08 -3.37
CA GLU A 29 -19.82 -1.83 -3.70
C GLU A 29 -18.85 -0.74 -4.22
N HIS A 30 -17.60 -0.73 -3.74
CA HIS A 30 -16.62 0.33 -4.00
C HIS A 30 -15.28 -0.22 -4.54
N LYS A 31 -15.33 -1.06 -5.58
CA LYS A 31 -14.16 -1.75 -6.15
C LYS A 31 -13.05 -0.80 -6.60
N ASN A 32 -13.41 0.37 -7.14
CA ASN A 32 -12.44 1.35 -7.60
C ASN A 32 -11.65 1.96 -6.44
N ALA A 33 -12.30 2.17 -5.29
CA ALA A 33 -11.64 2.64 -4.08
C ALA A 33 -10.68 1.58 -3.54
N TYR A 34 -11.10 0.32 -3.53
CA TYR A 34 -10.24 -0.82 -3.16
C TYR A 34 -9.04 -0.97 -4.09
N ALA A 35 -9.25 -0.87 -5.41
CA ALA A 35 -8.19 -0.92 -6.41
C ALA A 35 -7.20 0.25 -6.28
N LEU A 36 -7.71 1.47 -6.02
CA LEU A 36 -6.88 2.64 -5.74
C LEU A 36 -6.08 2.45 -4.44
N GLY A 37 -6.69 1.86 -3.42
CA GLY A 37 -5.98 1.48 -2.20
C GLY A 37 -4.87 0.46 -2.45
N ALA A 38 -5.08 -0.52 -3.32
CA ALA A 38 -4.09 -1.52 -3.69
C ALA A 38 -2.86 -0.92 -4.40
N ILE A 39 -2.99 0.26 -4.99
CA ILE A 39 -1.83 1.01 -5.50
C ILE A 39 -0.99 1.58 -4.35
N GLY A 40 -1.61 1.88 -3.21
CA GLY A 40 -0.89 2.33 -2.01
C GLY A 40 -0.22 3.69 -2.18
N PRO A 41 0.89 3.94 -1.46
CA PRO A 41 1.70 5.14 -1.62
C PRO A 41 2.48 5.19 -2.94
N ASP A 42 2.54 4.09 -3.70
CA ASP A 42 3.42 3.99 -4.86
C ASP A 42 3.17 5.06 -5.91
N ILE A 43 1.93 5.55 -6.02
CA ILE A 43 1.58 6.63 -6.94
C ILE A 43 2.48 7.87 -6.80
N PHE A 44 2.99 8.13 -5.59
CA PHE A 44 3.88 9.28 -5.32
C PHE A 44 5.28 9.09 -5.90
N PHE A 45 5.72 7.86 -6.18
CA PHE A 45 7.03 7.61 -6.79
C PHE A 45 7.07 7.85 -8.31
N TYR A 46 5.91 7.94 -8.96
CA TYR A 46 5.82 8.16 -10.41
C TYR A 46 5.80 9.64 -10.80
N TYR A 47 5.83 10.57 -9.83
CA TYR A 47 5.94 12.00 -10.09
C TYR A 47 7.41 12.46 -10.01
N MET A 48 7.96 12.85 -11.16
CA MET A 48 9.38 13.14 -11.42
C MET A 48 10.11 14.15 -10.48
N PRO A 49 9.47 15.15 -9.84
CA PRO A 49 10.17 16.06 -8.93
C PRO A 49 10.76 15.39 -7.68
N ASP A 50 10.21 14.25 -7.25
CA ASP A 50 10.49 13.64 -5.95
C ASP A 50 11.72 12.72 -5.93
N LEU A 51 12.28 12.40 -7.09
CA LEU A 51 13.49 11.55 -7.20
C LEU A 51 14.71 12.17 -6.50
N ARG A 52 14.75 13.51 -6.35
CA ARG A 52 15.80 14.23 -5.61
C ARG A 52 15.56 14.24 -4.09
N LEU A 53 14.39 13.79 -3.65
CA LEU A 53 13.93 13.79 -2.25
C LEU A 53 13.57 12.37 -1.80
N LYS A 54 14.29 11.35 -2.30
CA LYS A 54 13.97 9.93 -2.09
C LYS A 54 13.60 9.58 -0.63
N ASP A 55 14.28 10.14 0.37
CA ASP A 55 14.00 9.87 1.80
C ASP A 55 12.91 10.76 2.45
N ARG A 56 12.44 11.77 1.71
CA ARG A 56 11.46 12.79 2.12
C ARG A 56 10.21 12.83 1.23
N SER A 57 10.13 11.98 0.20
CA SER A 57 8.93 11.85 -0.62
C SER A 57 7.75 11.37 0.24
N PRO A 58 6.51 11.82 -0.04
CA PRO A 58 5.33 11.31 0.63
C PRO A 58 5.21 9.77 0.54
N GLY A 59 5.62 9.20 -0.59
CA GLY A 59 5.66 7.76 -0.81
C GLY A 59 6.55 7.04 0.20
N SER A 60 7.82 7.45 0.31
CA SER A 60 8.78 6.84 1.26
C SER A 60 8.36 7.05 2.71
N MET A 61 7.78 8.21 3.04
CA MET A 61 7.25 8.42 4.38
C MET A 61 6.12 7.44 4.69
N MET A 62 5.15 7.29 3.78
CA MET A 62 4.01 6.39 3.98
C MET A 62 4.41 4.90 3.98
N HIS A 63 5.48 4.53 3.29
CA HIS A 63 6.03 3.18 3.26
C HIS A 63 6.86 2.83 4.51
N GLU A 64 7.79 3.71 4.89
CA GLU A 64 8.87 3.34 5.82
C GLU A 64 8.81 4.08 7.17
N LYS A 65 8.12 5.24 7.24
CA LYS A 65 8.16 6.13 8.41
C LYS A 65 6.78 6.43 8.95
N ARG A 66 6.53 6.05 10.20
CA ARG A 66 5.25 6.33 10.89
C ARG A 66 4.05 5.71 10.17
N THR A 67 4.23 4.57 9.52
CA THR A 67 3.15 3.83 8.83
C THR A 67 1.99 3.52 9.77
N ASN A 68 2.27 3.19 11.03
CA ASN A 68 1.28 3.04 12.09
C ASN A 68 0.44 4.30 12.30
N LEU A 69 1.08 5.47 12.38
CA LEU A 69 0.40 6.76 12.54
C LEU A 69 -0.43 7.13 11.30
N PHE A 70 0.05 6.78 10.11
CA PHE A 70 -0.72 6.95 8.89
C PHE A 70 -2.02 6.13 8.93
N PHE A 71 -1.95 4.83 9.23
CA PHE A 71 -3.14 3.97 9.34
C PHE A 71 -4.10 4.43 10.45
N GLU A 72 -3.56 4.84 11.61
CA GLU A 72 -4.36 5.39 12.70
C GLU A 72 -5.14 6.64 12.26
N ASN A 73 -4.47 7.57 11.57
CA ASN A 73 -5.09 8.82 11.13
C ASN A 73 -6.16 8.59 10.05
N ILE A 74 -5.92 7.71 9.07
CA ILE A 74 -6.90 7.45 8.02
C ILE A 74 -8.13 6.70 8.55
N LEU A 75 -7.95 5.82 9.55
CA LEU A 75 -9.04 5.12 10.22
C LEU A 75 -9.89 6.11 11.04
N LYS A 76 -9.26 6.92 11.90
CA LYS A 76 -9.95 7.99 12.67
C LYS A 76 -10.71 8.95 11.74
N ARG A 77 -10.11 9.29 10.60
CA ARG A 77 -10.77 10.15 9.61
C ARG A 77 -11.98 9.47 8.97
N ALA A 78 -11.91 8.17 8.67
CA ALA A 78 -13.02 7.41 8.11
C ALA A 78 -14.19 7.26 9.09
N GLU A 79 -13.91 7.12 10.39
CA GLU A 79 -14.92 6.98 11.45
C GLU A 79 -15.85 8.19 11.54
N ILE A 80 -15.33 9.41 11.35
CA ILE A 80 -16.12 10.64 11.40
C ILE A 80 -16.76 11.03 10.07
N MET A 81 -16.60 10.24 9.00
CA MET A 81 -17.22 10.53 7.70
C MET A 81 -18.72 10.16 7.68
N PRO A 82 -19.54 10.84 6.85
CA PRO A 82 -20.89 10.38 6.56
C PRO A 82 -20.89 8.93 6.07
N ARG A 83 -21.87 8.11 6.48
CA ARG A 83 -21.94 6.65 6.20
C ARG A 83 -21.58 6.27 4.76
N LYS A 84 -22.07 7.03 3.76
CA LYS A 84 -21.77 6.78 2.34
C LYS A 84 -20.27 6.92 2.03
N LYS A 85 -19.62 7.98 2.52
CA LYS A 85 -18.18 8.23 2.33
C LYS A 85 -17.33 7.28 3.18
N GLN A 86 -17.79 6.94 4.38
CA GLN A 86 -17.11 6.00 5.27
C GLN A 86 -16.93 4.62 4.62
N LYS A 87 -17.95 4.07 3.97
CA LYS A 87 -17.83 2.79 3.24
C LYS A 87 -16.77 2.84 2.13
N ILE A 88 -16.71 3.95 1.39
CA ILE A 88 -15.69 4.18 0.35
C ILE A 88 -14.30 4.22 0.99
N ALA A 89 -14.17 4.94 2.11
CA ALA A 89 -12.92 5.03 2.86
C ALA A 89 -12.46 3.65 3.37
N TYR A 90 -13.34 2.83 3.93
CA TYR A 90 -12.98 1.48 4.37
C TYR A 90 -12.58 0.57 3.22
N ALA A 91 -13.25 0.67 2.06
CA ALA A 91 -12.80 -0.06 0.88
C ALA A 91 -11.39 0.37 0.43
N TYR A 92 -11.12 1.68 0.41
CA TYR A 92 -9.77 2.20 0.11
C TYR A 92 -8.72 1.72 1.11
N ILE A 93 -8.99 1.85 2.41
CA ILE A 93 -8.07 1.44 3.48
C ILE A 93 -7.78 -0.06 3.41
N ALA A 94 -8.78 -0.90 3.13
CA ALA A 94 -8.57 -2.34 2.97
C ALA A 94 -7.66 -2.68 1.78
N GLY A 95 -7.75 -1.93 0.67
CA GLY A 95 -6.81 -2.09 -0.44
C GLY A 95 -5.40 -1.69 -0.05
N PHE A 96 -5.26 -0.59 0.69
CA PHE A 96 -3.98 -0.07 1.17
C PHE A 96 -3.30 -1.04 2.15
N ILE A 97 -4.08 -1.67 3.04
CA ILE A 97 -3.56 -2.73 3.92
C ILE A 97 -3.03 -3.90 3.08
N GLY A 98 -3.76 -4.32 2.04
CA GLY A 98 -3.30 -5.40 1.15
C GLY A 98 -2.03 -5.04 0.38
N HIS A 99 -1.85 -3.78 0.00
CA HIS A 99 -0.60 -3.28 -0.57
C HIS A 99 0.56 -3.44 0.42
N TYR A 100 0.41 -2.84 1.62
CA TYR A 100 1.43 -2.87 2.67
C TYR A 100 1.77 -4.29 3.15
N GLU A 101 0.76 -5.17 3.25
CA GLU A 101 0.96 -6.58 3.60
C GLU A 101 1.88 -7.27 2.59
N LEU A 102 1.68 -7.03 1.30
CA LEU A 102 2.51 -7.64 0.27
C LEU A 102 3.95 -7.10 0.33
N ASP A 103 4.13 -5.80 0.50
CA ASP A 103 5.46 -5.18 0.61
C ASP A 103 6.28 -5.73 1.77
N VAL A 104 5.67 -5.91 2.94
CA VAL A 104 6.36 -6.47 4.12
C VAL A 104 6.90 -7.89 3.84
N HIS A 105 6.20 -8.69 3.03
CA HIS A 105 6.64 -10.04 2.70
C HIS A 105 7.58 -10.09 1.48
N CYS A 106 7.41 -9.19 0.52
CA CYS A 106 8.18 -9.21 -0.73
C CYS A 106 9.47 -8.40 -0.65
N HIS A 107 9.50 -7.27 0.04
CA HIS A 107 10.70 -6.42 0.12
C HIS A 107 11.94 -7.15 0.63
N PRO A 108 11.91 -7.97 1.69
CA PRO A 108 13.09 -8.71 2.13
C PRO A 108 13.68 -9.60 1.03
N PHE A 109 12.83 -10.31 0.29
CA PHE A 109 13.25 -11.18 -0.81
C PHE A 109 13.77 -10.38 -2.02
N VAL A 110 13.08 -9.30 -2.38
CA VAL A 110 13.52 -8.41 -3.46
C VAL A 110 14.87 -7.81 -3.14
N TYR A 111 15.07 -7.32 -1.91
CA TYR A 111 16.36 -6.78 -1.48
C TYR A 111 17.45 -7.83 -1.46
N GLU A 112 17.17 -9.05 -0.98
CA GLU A 112 18.14 -10.15 -1.04
C GLU A 112 18.56 -10.44 -2.49
N GLU A 113 17.64 -10.62 -3.42
CA GLU A 113 17.96 -10.88 -4.83
C GLU A 113 18.68 -9.69 -5.49
N THR A 114 18.25 -8.45 -5.23
CA THR A 114 18.87 -7.27 -5.86
C THR A 114 20.22 -6.90 -5.25
N ASP A 115 20.44 -7.15 -3.95
CA ASP A 115 21.74 -6.94 -3.30
C ASP A 115 22.71 -8.09 -3.59
N SER A 116 22.20 -9.31 -3.83
CA SER A 116 23.01 -10.47 -4.23
C SER A 116 23.59 -10.33 -5.65
N GLU A 117 22.97 -9.51 -6.51
CA GLU A 117 23.49 -9.20 -7.84
C GLU A 117 24.52 -8.05 -7.86
N ILE A 118 24.85 -7.42 -6.73
CA ILE A 118 25.94 -6.43 -6.62
C ILE A 118 27.09 -7.04 -5.81
N PRO A 119 28.15 -7.56 -6.46
CA PRO A 119 29.36 -7.94 -5.75
C PRO A 119 29.98 -6.69 -5.11
N THR A 120 29.91 -6.62 -3.79
CA THR A 120 30.75 -5.82 -2.89
C THR A 120 30.80 -4.30 -3.10
N LEU A 121 30.10 -3.58 -2.22
CA LEU A 121 30.65 -2.40 -1.54
C LEU A 121 30.39 -2.51 -0.03
N LYS A 122 30.84 -3.61 0.58
CA LYS A 122 31.31 -3.56 1.96
C LYS A 122 32.65 -2.83 1.94
N MET A 123 32.66 -1.51 2.14
CA MET A 123 33.74 -0.75 2.78
C MET A 123 33.28 0.69 3.02
N ALA A 124 32.92 1.00 4.26
CA ALA A 124 33.48 2.12 5.03
C ALA A 124 32.83 2.13 6.42
N GLN A 125 33.67 2.45 7.40
CA GLN A 125 33.43 2.45 8.84
C GLN A 125 32.44 3.54 9.29
#